data_AF-A0A9W4MQQ3-F1
#
_entry.id   AF-A0A9W4MQQ3-F1
#
_cell.length_a   1.000
_cell.length_b   1.000
_cell.length_c   1.000
_cell.angle_alpha   90.00
_cell.angle_beta   90.00
_cell.angle_gamma   90.00
#
_symmetry.space_group_name_H-M   'P 1'
#
loop_
_entity.id
_entity.type
_entity.pdbx_description
1 polymer ?
#
loop_
_entity_poly.entity_id
_entity_poly.type
_entity_poly.pdbx_seq_one_letter_code
_entity_poly.pdbx_strand_id
1 'polypeptide(L)'
;MPYCHPSPSCPPPRMVQPSLLPQMKNGDSNLLNHYLQRTASCMDNGATTSNPFLVQLVPITMSSEFIMQLILAQSCAHRAIKQSEIVGTDVAVQYNKAVCALRLAVDKFVTQTGHVDPLILTVGILVMCFTETTRGDTTGVIFNHITAANALLPNALFAMVPPLPEDLRKFLVGYYIYTACCSMISIDARGSQEITLDTQLVQMAESMARCGYVGSVCGCWLDLLLMIPVIFGIGRSRIQQHTTVTFDQTELPLIEHQIVHWKPNPAAALDVALAGYVFQQAMLVYLYTAVEEFPAGPNGLYRENIDLAVGRAIQCLGQIDPASLTSQY
;
A
#
# COMPACT_ATOMS: atom_id res chain seq x y z
N MET A 1 -76.79 -6.39 16.84
CA MET A 1 -75.57 -6.48 15.99
C MET A 1 -74.46 -5.65 16.63
N PRO A 2 -73.57 -6.25 17.44
CA PRO A 2 -72.29 -5.66 17.81
C PRO A 2 -71.11 -6.49 17.29
N TYR A 3 -70.00 -5.80 17.09
CA TYR A 3 -68.75 -6.20 16.47
C TYR A 3 -67.91 -7.18 17.32
N CYS A 4 -67.33 -8.21 16.69
CA CYS A 4 -66.18 -8.95 17.22
C CYS A 4 -64.94 -8.61 16.37
N HIS A 5 -63.92 -8.06 17.02
CA HIS A 5 -62.61 -7.78 16.43
C HIS A 5 -61.83 -9.08 16.15
N PRO A 6 -61.02 -9.15 15.07
CA PRO A 6 -60.08 -10.24 14.85
C PRO A 6 -58.80 -10.02 15.66
N SER A 7 -58.31 -11.10 16.26
CA SER A 7 -57.05 -11.19 17.01
C SER A 7 -55.83 -10.87 16.11
N PRO A 8 -54.77 -10.23 16.64
CA PRO A 8 -53.56 -10.00 15.85
C PRO A 8 -52.78 -11.31 15.64
N SER A 9 -52.55 -11.65 14.38
CA SER A 9 -51.72 -12.77 13.94
C SER A 9 -50.29 -12.61 14.41
N CYS A 10 -49.75 -13.67 15.03
CA CYS A 10 -48.37 -13.78 15.47
C CYS A 10 -47.42 -13.65 14.25
N PRO A 11 -46.38 -12.79 14.28
CA PRO A 11 -45.42 -12.72 13.19
C PRO A 11 -44.55 -14.00 13.15
N PRO A 12 -44.17 -14.47 11.96
CA PRO A 12 -43.37 -15.68 11.83
C PRO A 12 -41.98 -15.49 12.46
N PRO A 13 -41.38 -16.55 13.02
CA PRO A 13 -40.07 -16.47 13.65
C PRO A 13 -39.03 -16.05 12.61
N ARG A 14 -38.30 -14.97 12.92
CA ARG A 14 -37.12 -14.53 12.16
C ARG A 14 -36.11 -15.67 12.15
N MET A 15 -35.84 -16.23 10.96
CA MET A 15 -34.72 -17.12 10.76
C MET A 15 -33.43 -16.34 11.06
N VAL A 16 -32.80 -16.66 12.19
CA VAL A 16 -31.43 -16.21 12.48
C VAL A 16 -30.52 -17.00 11.56
N GLN A 17 -29.92 -16.35 10.57
CA GLN A 17 -28.84 -16.95 9.81
C GLN A 17 -27.69 -17.27 10.76
N PRO A 18 -27.07 -18.46 10.69
CA PRO A 18 -25.93 -18.78 11.54
C PRO A 18 -24.76 -17.87 11.19
N SER A 19 -24.37 -17.00 12.12
CA SER A 19 -23.13 -16.23 12.01
C SER A 19 -21.95 -17.21 12.06
N LEU A 20 -21.15 -17.26 10.99
CA LEU A 20 -19.90 -18.04 10.91
C LEU A 20 -18.85 -17.65 11.98
N LEU A 21 -19.05 -16.49 12.63
CA LEU A 21 -18.24 -16.00 13.75
C LEU A 21 -19.18 -15.61 14.90
N PRO A 22 -19.31 -16.44 15.95
CA PRO A 22 -20.27 -16.24 17.05
C PRO A 22 -20.08 -14.94 17.86
N GLN A 23 -18.96 -14.23 17.66
CA GLN A 23 -18.56 -13.07 18.47
C GLN A 23 -18.58 -11.72 17.74
N MET A 24 -18.89 -11.68 16.44
CA MET A 24 -18.91 -10.42 15.70
C MET A 24 -20.20 -9.63 15.96
N LYS A 25 -20.06 -8.36 16.35
CA LYS A 25 -21.20 -7.43 16.42
C LYS A 25 -21.73 -7.19 15.00
N ASN A 26 -23.03 -6.92 14.86
CA ASN A 26 -23.67 -6.70 13.55
C ASN A 26 -22.96 -5.62 12.69
N GLY A 27 -22.44 -4.56 13.33
CA GLY A 27 -21.69 -3.51 12.63
C GLY A 27 -20.33 -3.98 12.09
N ASP A 28 -19.66 -4.89 12.80
CA ASP A 28 -18.36 -5.44 12.40
C ASP A 28 -18.54 -6.44 11.24
N SER A 29 -19.64 -7.21 11.23
CA SER A 29 -19.97 -8.11 10.11
C SER A 29 -20.19 -7.35 8.79
N ASN A 30 -20.89 -6.20 8.84
CA ASN A 30 -21.09 -5.36 7.66
C ASN A 30 -19.77 -4.75 7.13
N LEU A 31 -18.87 -4.36 8.03
CA LEU A 31 -17.55 -3.84 7.66
C LEU A 31 -16.65 -4.92 7.06
N LEU A 32 -16.65 -6.13 7.62
CA LEU A 32 -15.92 -7.25 7.06
C LEU A 32 -16.46 -7.65 5.68
N ASN A 33 -17.79 -7.69 5.52
CA ASN A 33 -18.39 -7.94 4.21
C ASN A 33 -18.00 -6.86 3.19
N HIS A 34 -18.01 -5.59 3.59
CA HIS A 34 -17.54 -4.50 2.73
C HIS A 34 -16.05 -4.66 2.35
N TYR A 35 -15.21 -5.13 3.28
CA TYR A 35 -13.81 -5.40 2.99
C TYR A 35 -13.66 -6.45 1.89
N LEU A 36 -14.33 -7.60 2.06
CA LEU A 36 -14.25 -8.73 1.16
C LEU A 36 -14.79 -8.40 -0.25
N GLN A 37 -15.83 -7.57 -0.34
CA GLN A 37 -16.49 -7.25 -1.60
C GLN A 37 -15.89 -6.06 -2.34
N ARG A 38 -15.28 -5.11 -1.62
CA ARG A 38 -14.89 -3.81 -2.18
C ARG A 38 -13.47 -3.41 -1.82
N THR A 39 -13.15 -3.34 -0.53
CA THR A 39 -11.86 -2.79 -0.09
C THR A 39 -10.68 -3.59 -0.63
N ALA A 40 -10.70 -4.91 -0.50
CA ALA A 40 -9.62 -5.76 -0.99
C ALA A 40 -9.44 -5.65 -2.51
N SER A 41 -10.53 -5.57 -3.27
CA SER A 41 -10.49 -5.40 -4.72
C SER A 41 -9.92 -4.05 -5.15
N CYS A 42 -10.25 -2.96 -4.44
CA CYS A 42 -9.70 -1.64 -4.74
C CYS A 42 -8.20 -1.51 -4.43
N MET A 43 -7.65 -2.38 -3.58
CA MET A 43 -6.22 -2.39 -3.27
C MET A 43 -5.40 -3.22 -4.26
N ASP A 44 -6.07 -4.12 -4.99
CA ASP A 44 -5.46 -5.00 -5.97
C ASP A 44 -5.42 -4.31 -7.33
N ASN A 45 -4.25 -4.29 -7.94
CA ASN A 45 -4.06 -3.73 -9.28
C ASN A 45 -4.55 -4.67 -10.39
N GLY A 46 -4.98 -5.90 -10.05
CA GLY A 46 -5.51 -6.88 -11.00
C GLY A 46 -4.46 -7.55 -11.89
N ALA A 47 -3.17 -7.36 -11.60
CA ALA A 47 -2.07 -7.93 -12.39
C ALA A 47 -1.85 -9.44 -12.13
N THR A 48 -2.45 -9.98 -11.06
CA THR A 48 -2.30 -11.38 -10.63
C THR A 48 -3.61 -12.15 -10.75
N THR A 49 -3.52 -13.48 -10.86
CA THR A 49 -4.70 -14.36 -10.98
C THR A 49 -5.54 -14.44 -9.71
N SER A 50 -4.97 -14.07 -8.57
CA SER A 50 -5.64 -14.03 -7.27
C SER A 50 -5.27 -12.74 -6.54
N ASN A 51 -6.21 -12.24 -5.74
CA ASN A 51 -6.01 -11.06 -4.91
C ASN A 51 -5.40 -11.47 -3.55
N PRO A 52 -4.15 -11.08 -3.24
CA PRO A 52 -3.47 -11.47 -1.99
C PRO A 52 -4.09 -10.83 -0.74
N PHE A 53 -4.77 -9.68 -0.86
CA PHE A 53 -5.56 -9.11 0.23
C PHE A 53 -6.72 -10.02 0.64
N LEU A 54 -7.17 -10.88 -0.27
CA LEU A 54 -8.13 -11.93 0.06
C LEU A 54 -7.42 -13.23 0.45
N VAL A 55 -6.60 -13.79 -0.44
CA VAL A 55 -6.09 -15.17 -0.26
C VAL A 55 -5.00 -15.28 0.81
N GLN A 56 -4.28 -14.19 1.12
CA GLN A 56 -3.24 -14.17 2.15
C GLN A 56 -3.72 -13.50 3.44
N LEU A 57 -4.32 -12.30 3.37
CA LEU A 57 -4.69 -11.56 4.59
C LEU A 57 -5.96 -12.07 5.28
N VAL A 58 -6.98 -12.53 4.56
CA VAL A 58 -8.23 -12.98 5.20
C VAL A 58 -8.00 -14.19 6.11
N PRO A 59 -7.25 -15.24 5.73
CA PRO A 59 -6.92 -16.33 6.65
C PRO A 59 -6.24 -15.86 7.94
N ILE A 60 -5.33 -14.90 7.86
CA ILE A 60 -4.66 -14.30 9.03
C ILE A 60 -5.66 -13.54 9.89
N THR A 61 -6.54 -12.78 9.25
CA THR A 61 -7.59 -11.98 9.89
C THR A 61 -8.57 -12.85 10.68
N MET A 62 -8.98 -13.99 10.12
CA MET A 62 -9.87 -14.95 10.79
C MET A 62 -9.20 -15.64 11.99
N SER A 63 -7.87 -15.65 12.03
CA SER A 63 -7.08 -16.30 13.08
C SER A 63 -6.59 -15.33 14.16
N SER A 64 -6.83 -14.02 14.00
CA SER A 64 -6.31 -12.99 14.90
C SER A 64 -7.29 -11.84 15.08
N GLU A 65 -7.85 -11.71 16.30
CA GLU A 65 -8.72 -10.59 16.67
C GLU A 65 -8.03 -9.23 16.49
N PHE A 66 -6.73 -9.18 16.74
CA PHE A 66 -5.92 -7.99 16.51
C PHE A 66 -5.99 -7.56 15.04
N ILE A 67 -5.71 -8.48 14.11
CA ILE A 67 -5.74 -8.18 12.67
C ILE A 67 -7.16 -7.89 12.20
N MET A 68 -8.15 -8.62 12.69
CA MET A 68 -9.57 -8.32 12.45
C MET A 68 -9.89 -6.86 12.78
N GLN A 69 -9.48 -6.36 13.95
CA GLN A 69 -9.75 -4.98 14.34
C GLN A 69 -9.12 -3.96 13.40
N LEU A 70 -7.93 -4.24 12.85
CA LEU A 70 -7.25 -3.35 11.89
C LEU A 70 -7.94 -3.38 10.52
N ILE A 71 -8.30 -4.56 10.02
CA ILE A 71 -9.02 -4.74 8.75
C ILE A 71 -10.38 -4.04 8.79
N LEU A 72 -11.09 -4.10 9.91
CA LEU A 72 -12.35 -3.38 10.10
C LEU A 72 -12.16 -1.87 10.06
N ALA A 73 -11.07 -1.34 10.64
CA ALA A 73 -10.75 0.08 10.57
C ALA A 73 -10.42 0.52 9.15
N GLN A 74 -9.62 -0.27 8.42
CA GLN A 74 -9.31 -0.03 7.02
C GLN A 74 -10.57 -0.03 6.13
N SER A 75 -11.44 -1.03 6.32
CA SER A 75 -12.72 -1.12 5.62
C SER A 75 -13.63 0.08 5.93
N CYS A 76 -13.66 0.52 7.18
CA CYS A 76 -14.43 1.69 7.61
C CYS A 76 -13.91 2.97 6.95
N ALA A 77 -12.59 3.16 6.92
CA ALA A 77 -11.94 4.28 6.25
C ALA A 77 -12.27 4.32 4.76
N HIS A 78 -12.14 3.18 4.06
CA HIS A 78 -12.48 3.10 2.63
C HIS A 78 -13.96 3.40 2.37
N ARG A 79 -14.86 2.83 3.16
CA ARG A 79 -16.31 3.07 3.02
C ARG A 79 -16.67 4.55 3.19
N ALA A 80 -15.98 5.25 4.09
CA ALA A 80 -16.24 6.65 4.38
C ALA A 80 -15.92 7.59 3.21
N ILE A 81 -14.98 7.23 2.33
CA ILE A 81 -14.65 8.00 1.12
C ILE A 81 -15.89 8.21 0.23
N LYS A 82 -16.79 7.21 0.19
CA LYS A 82 -18.00 7.25 -0.66
C LYS A 82 -19.26 7.75 0.05
N GLN A 83 -19.28 7.89 1.37
CA GLN A 83 -20.49 8.11 2.18
C GLN A 83 -20.32 9.25 3.19
N SER A 84 -19.82 10.40 2.73
CA SER A 84 -19.19 11.45 3.55
C SER A 84 -20.05 12.13 4.62
N GLU A 85 -21.39 12.03 4.60
CA GLU A 85 -22.23 12.88 5.48
C GLU A 85 -22.80 12.18 6.73
N ILE A 86 -22.76 10.85 6.85
CA ILE A 86 -23.43 10.11 7.96
C ILE A 86 -22.47 9.28 8.83
N VAL A 87 -21.21 9.07 8.42
CA VAL A 87 -20.32 8.01 8.98
C VAL A 87 -19.13 8.54 9.81
N GLY A 88 -18.98 9.87 9.97
CA GLY A 88 -17.76 10.46 10.56
C GLY A 88 -17.40 9.96 11.97
N THR A 89 -18.40 9.75 12.83
CA THR A 89 -18.18 9.22 14.20
C THR A 89 -17.72 7.76 14.20
N ASP A 90 -18.24 6.94 13.28
CA ASP A 90 -17.92 5.52 13.21
C ASP A 90 -16.49 5.27 12.71
N VAL A 91 -15.99 6.13 11.81
CA VAL A 91 -14.60 6.08 11.34
C VAL A 91 -13.63 6.35 12.49
N ALA A 92 -13.85 7.43 13.24
CA ALA A 92 -12.98 7.78 14.36
C ALA A 92 -12.97 6.68 15.44
N VAL A 93 -14.14 6.09 15.75
CA VAL A 93 -14.24 4.99 16.72
C VAL A 93 -13.48 3.75 16.25
N GLN A 94 -13.66 3.32 15.00
CA GLN A 94 -12.97 2.12 14.50
C GLN A 94 -11.46 2.36 14.38
N TYR A 95 -11.04 3.54 13.94
CA TYR A 95 -9.64 3.93 13.89
C TYR A 95 -9.00 3.93 15.29
N ASN A 96 -9.65 4.55 16.28
CA ASN A 96 -9.15 4.55 17.66
C ASN A 96 -9.01 3.14 18.24
N LYS A 97 -9.96 2.24 17.96
CA LYS A 97 -9.84 0.83 18.36
C LYS A 97 -8.62 0.16 17.73
N ALA A 98 -8.38 0.39 16.43
CA ALA A 98 -7.23 -0.15 15.73
C ALA A 98 -5.90 0.37 16.30
N VAL A 99 -5.77 1.67 16.53
CA VAL A 99 -4.59 2.27 17.15
C VAL A 99 -4.36 1.73 18.57
N CYS A 100 -5.41 1.61 19.38
CA CYS A 100 -5.32 1.02 20.72
C CYS A 100 -4.87 -0.45 20.67
N ALA A 101 -5.45 -1.24 19.75
CA ALA A 101 -5.09 -2.64 19.56
C ALA A 101 -3.62 -2.79 19.12
N LEU A 102 -3.16 -1.94 18.18
CA LEU A 102 -1.76 -1.90 17.76
C LEU A 102 -0.84 -1.55 18.91
N ARG A 103 -1.16 -0.50 19.67
CA ARG A 103 -0.37 -0.08 20.82
C ARG A 103 -0.23 -1.20 21.85
N LEU A 104 -1.34 -1.86 22.20
CA LEU A 104 -1.31 -3.00 23.12
C LEU A 104 -0.47 -4.17 22.58
N ALA A 105 -0.52 -4.46 21.28
CA ALA A 105 0.29 -5.50 20.66
C ALA A 105 1.79 -5.16 20.68
N VAL A 106 2.14 -3.90 20.36
CA VAL A 106 3.52 -3.38 20.44
C VAL A 106 4.02 -3.42 21.89
N ASP A 107 3.23 -2.96 22.86
CA ASP A 107 3.63 -2.96 24.27
C ASP A 107 3.91 -4.37 24.78
N LYS A 108 3.06 -5.35 24.45
CA LYS A 108 3.27 -6.77 24.79
C LYS A 108 4.53 -7.33 24.14
N PHE A 109 4.77 -6.99 22.87
CA PHE A 109 5.95 -7.43 22.13
C PHE A 109 7.25 -6.89 22.73
N VAL A 110 7.30 -5.58 23.00
CA VAL A 110 8.49 -4.90 23.53
C VAL A 110 8.79 -5.32 24.97
N THR A 111 7.76 -5.41 25.82
CA THR A 111 7.93 -5.80 27.24
C THR A 111 8.11 -7.30 27.42
N GLN A 112 7.96 -8.09 26.35
CA GLN A 112 7.93 -9.56 26.40
C GLN A 112 6.84 -10.10 27.35
N THR A 113 5.82 -9.29 27.64
CA THR A 113 4.69 -9.67 28.49
C THR A 113 3.59 -10.30 27.63
N GLY A 114 3.74 -11.59 27.37
CA GLY A 114 2.84 -12.38 26.54
C GLY A 114 3.47 -12.79 25.21
N HIS A 115 2.74 -13.63 24.46
CA HIS A 115 3.21 -14.13 23.16
C HIS A 115 2.48 -13.39 22.03
N VAL A 116 3.15 -12.40 21.45
CA VAL A 116 2.72 -11.76 20.20
C VAL A 116 3.62 -12.28 19.09
N ASP A 117 3.03 -12.97 18.13
CA ASP A 117 3.75 -13.45 16.95
C ASP A 117 4.32 -12.24 16.16
N PRO A 118 5.65 -12.16 15.96
CA PRO A 118 6.29 -11.08 15.20
C PRO A 118 5.69 -10.89 13.80
N LEU A 119 5.29 -11.99 13.15
CA LEU A 119 4.64 -11.92 11.83
C LEU A 119 3.30 -11.22 11.93
N ILE A 120 2.46 -11.61 12.89
CA ILE A 120 1.15 -11.01 13.10
C ILE A 120 1.29 -9.51 13.42
N LEU A 121 2.23 -9.13 14.29
CA LEU A 121 2.49 -7.72 14.58
C LEU A 121 2.90 -6.95 13.32
N THR A 122 3.82 -7.52 12.54
CA THR A 122 4.32 -6.89 11.31
C THR A 122 3.22 -6.73 10.25
N VAL A 123 2.41 -7.77 10.04
CA VAL A 123 1.23 -7.70 9.15
C VAL A 123 0.27 -6.62 9.64
N GLY A 124 0.06 -6.49 10.95
CA GLY A 124 -0.79 -5.44 11.51
C GLY A 124 -0.26 -4.03 11.24
N ILE A 125 1.05 -3.80 11.40
CA ILE A 125 1.67 -2.52 11.07
C ILE A 125 1.50 -2.20 9.58
N LEU A 126 1.68 -3.20 8.71
CA LEU A 126 1.46 -3.09 7.27
C LEU A 126 -0.01 -2.74 6.94
N VAL A 127 -1.01 -3.35 7.59
CA VAL A 127 -2.43 -2.96 7.42
C VAL A 127 -2.67 -1.50 7.87
N MET A 128 -1.98 -1.03 8.90
CA MET A 128 -2.08 0.36 9.35
C MET A 128 -1.48 1.35 8.34
N CYS A 129 -0.39 1.01 7.64
CA CYS A 129 0.10 1.82 6.52
C CYS A 129 -1.00 2.08 5.49
N PHE A 130 -1.74 1.04 5.07
CA PHE A 130 -2.87 1.20 4.16
C PHE A 130 -4.00 2.03 4.74
N THR A 131 -4.28 1.85 6.02
CA THR A 131 -5.32 2.62 6.71
C THR A 131 -4.99 4.10 6.67
N GLU A 132 -3.73 4.48 6.90
CA GLU A 132 -3.29 5.88 6.77
C GLU A 132 -3.35 6.39 5.33
N THR A 133 -2.93 5.61 4.34
CA THR A 133 -3.07 5.98 2.92
C THR A 133 -4.53 6.20 2.55
N THR A 134 -5.43 5.31 2.97
CA THR A 134 -6.87 5.38 2.67
C THR A 134 -7.51 6.60 3.33
N ARG A 135 -7.06 6.96 4.53
CA ARG A 135 -7.52 8.16 5.25
C ARG A 135 -6.95 9.46 4.67
N GLY A 136 -5.96 9.38 3.77
CA GLY A 136 -5.25 10.54 3.25
C GLY A 136 -4.40 11.22 4.32
N ASP A 137 -3.60 10.46 5.07
CA ASP A 137 -2.73 10.99 6.12
C ASP A 137 -1.80 12.12 5.60
N THR A 138 -2.07 13.34 6.06
CA THR A 138 -1.26 14.54 5.80
C THR A 138 -0.32 14.88 6.95
N THR A 139 -0.32 14.08 8.02
CA THR A 139 0.44 14.33 9.26
C THR A 139 1.70 13.47 9.36
N GLY A 140 1.87 12.49 8.47
CA GLY A 140 3.05 11.65 8.41
C GLY A 140 3.05 10.50 9.43
N VAL A 141 1.89 10.12 9.98
CA VAL A 141 1.73 8.93 10.82
C VAL A 141 2.18 7.67 10.10
N ILE A 142 1.94 7.58 8.78
CA ILE A 142 2.37 6.46 7.94
C ILE A 142 3.88 6.19 8.07
N PHE A 143 4.71 7.21 8.23
CA PHE A 143 6.16 7.05 8.36
C PHE A 143 6.55 6.29 9.62
N ASN A 144 5.82 6.47 10.73
CA ASN A 144 6.05 5.69 11.95
C ASN A 144 5.77 4.21 11.71
N HIS A 145 4.72 3.89 10.95
CA HIS A 145 4.39 2.51 10.60
C HIS A 145 5.42 1.90 9.65
N ILE A 146 5.87 2.64 8.64
CA ILE A 146 6.93 2.18 7.71
C ILE A 146 8.23 1.88 8.47
N THR A 147 8.65 2.78 9.36
CA THR A 147 9.87 2.59 10.17
C THR A 147 9.74 1.38 11.09
N ALA A 148 8.59 1.20 11.75
CA ALA A 148 8.34 0.04 12.59
C ALA A 148 8.32 -1.26 11.77
N ALA A 149 7.71 -1.26 10.58
CA ALA A 149 7.70 -2.42 9.68
C ALA A 149 9.12 -2.77 9.24
N ASN A 150 9.94 -1.79 8.87
CA ASN A 150 11.33 -2.01 8.47
C ASN A 150 12.15 -2.74 9.55
N ALA A 151 11.92 -2.40 10.83
CA ALA A 151 12.63 -3.01 11.94
C ALA A 151 12.19 -4.45 12.24
N LEU A 152 10.94 -4.81 11.95
CA LEU A 152 10.35 -6.11 12.32
C LEU A 152 10.31 -7.11 11.16
N LEU A 153 10.08 -6.62 9.93
CA LEU A 153 9.84 -7.46 8.76
C LEU A 153 11.01 -8.39 8.42
N PRO A 154 12.29 -7.99 8.47
CA PRO A 154 13.39 -8.91 8.18
C PRO A 154 13.39 -10.13 9.11
N ASN A 155 13.22 -9.90 10.41
CA ASN A 155 13.14 -10.99 11.39
C ASN A 155 11.87 -11.84 11.18
N ALA A 156 10.72 -11.20 10.94
CA ALA A 156 9.47 -11.90 10.70
C ALA A 156 9.49 -12.76 9.42
N LEU A 157 10.28 -12.41 8.41
CA LEU A 157 10.33 -13.12 7.14
C LEU A 157 11.47 -14.15 7.05
N PHE A 158 12.63 -13.84 7.62
CA PHE A 158 13.86 -14.60 7.38
C PHE A 158 14.33 -15.43 8.58
N ALA A 159 13.86 -15.13 9.79
CA ALA A 159 14.24 -15.88 11.00
C ALA A 159 13.25 -16.99 11.40
N MET A 160 12.13 -17.15 10.68
CA MET A 160 11.11 -18.15 11.00
C MET A 160 11.52 -19.57 10.59
N VAL A 161 11.17 -20.54 11.44
CA VAL A 161 11.30 -21.98 11.17
C VAL A 161 9.98 -22.67 11.58
N PRO A 162 9.23 -23.29 10.65
CA PRO A 162 9.48 -23.39 9.21
C PRO A 162 9.36 -22.03 8.49
N PRO A 163 9.96 -21.90 7.28
CA PRO A 163 9.86 -20.67 6.50
C PRO A 163 8.43 -20.39 6.06
N LEU A 164 8.11 -19.11 5.88
CA LEU A 164 6.79 -18.69 5.40
C LEU A 164 6.50 -19.20 3.98
N PRO A 165 5.21 -19.45 3.66
CA PRO A 165 4.78 -19.68 2.29
C PRO A 165 5.32 -18.58 1.37
N GLU A 166 5.86 -18.99 0.22
CA GLU A 166 6.57 -18.08 -0.67
C GLU A 166 5.71 -16.91 -1.15
N ASP A 167 4.44 -17.17 -1.45
CA ASP A 167 3.49 -16.15 -1.91
C ASP A 167 3.20 -15.10 -0.84
N LEU A 168 3.01 -15.52 0.42
CA LEU A 168 2.83 -14.58 1.53
C LEU A 168 4.09 -13.73 1.71
N ARG A 169 5.27 -14.34 1.66
CA ARG A 169 6.54 -13.63 1.77
C ARG A 169 6.73 -12.61 0.65
N LYS A 170 6.53 -13.00 -0.61
CA LYS A 170 6.60 -12.09 -1.77
C LYS A 170 5.59 -10.96 -1.67
N PHE A 171 4.36 -11.27 -1.24
CA PHE A 171 3.32 -10.26 -1.02
C PHE A 171 3.73 -9.23 0.04
N LEU A 172 4.21 -9.67 1.21
CA LEU A 172 4.60 -8.75 2.29
C LEU A 172 5.82 -7.89 1.91
N VAL A 173 6.84 -8.47 1.25
CA VAL A 173 7.99 -7.71 0.75
C VAL A 173 7.55 -6.70 -0.31
N GLY A 174 6.81 -7.15 -1.33
CA GLY A 174 6.34 -6.28 -2.41
C GLY A 174 5.47 -5.14 -1.88
N TYR A 175 4.62 -5.43 -0.88
CA TYR A 175 3.79 -4.43 -0.25
C TYR A 175 4.59 -3.39 0.56
N TYR A 176 5.54 -3.85 1.39
CA TYR A 176 6.40 -2.95 2.15
C TYR A 176 7.22 -2.06 1.21
N ILE A 177 7.89 -2.63 0.21
CA ILE A 177 8.73 -1.90 -0.74
C ILE A 177 7.91 -0.87 -1.50
N TYR A 178 6.74 -1.24 -2.01
CA TYR A 178 5.83 -0.31 -2.67
C TYR A 178 5.49 0.87 -1.77
N THR A 179 5.04 0.60 -0.55
CA THR A 179 4.61 1.63 0.40
C THR A 179 5.76 2.55 0.77
N ALA A 180 6.90 1.99 1.17
CA ALA A 180 8.07 2.75 1.59
C ALA A 180 8.62 3.63 0.45
N CYS A 181 8.73 3.09 -0.76
CA CYS A 181 9.22 3.83 -1.92
C CYS A 181 8.24 4.94 -2.34
N CYS A 182 6.95 4.64 -2.49
CA CYS A 182 5.96 5.66 -2.83
C CYS A 182 5.88 6.77 -1.77
N SER A 183 6.05 6.44 -0.49
CA SER A 183 6.10 7.42 0.59
C SER A 183 7.30 8.38 0.49
N MET A 184 8.45 7.96 -0.06
CA MET A 184 9.61 8.85 -0.27
C MET A 184 9.35 9.96 -1.29
N ILE A 185 8.51 9.70 -2.30
CA ILE A 185 8.13 10.72 -3.30
C ILE A 185 7.40 11.89 -2.64
N SER A 186 6.63 11.62 -1.59
CA SER A 186 5.83 12.61 -0.85
C SER A 186 6.60 13.34 0.26
N ILE A 187 7.88 13.05 0.44
CA ILE A 187 8.71 13.62 1.51
C ILE A 187 9.47 14.85 1.02
N ASP A 188 9.51 15.90 1.85
CA ASP A 188 10.48 16.99 1.66
C ASP A 188 11.88 16.51 2.03
N ALA A 189 12.73 16.36 1.02
CA ALA A 189 14.12 15.94 1.16
C ALA A 189 14.97 16.86 2.06
N ARG A 190 14.52 18.10 2.36
CA ARG A 190 15.22 19.11 3.17
C ARG A 190 15.22 18.84 4.66
N GLY A 191 14.15 18.24 5.20
CA GLY A 191 13.91 18.22 6.65
C GLY A 191 13.50 16.87 7.23
N SER A 192 13.23 15.87 6.40
CA SER A 192 12.62 14.64 6.86
C SER A 192 13.61 13.56 7.28
N GLN A 193 13.22 12.77 8.28
CA GLN A 193 13.93 11.56 8.66
C GLN A 193 14.08 10.63 7.46
N GLU A 194 15.25 10.03 7.32
CA GLU A 194 15.54 9.09 6.25
C GLU A 194 14.73 7.81 6.44
N ILE A 195 13.90 7.48 5.45
CA ILE A 195 13.40 6.12 5.31
C ILE A 195 14.55 5.32 4.71
N THR A 196 15.24 4.53 5.53
CA THR A 196 16.24 3.59 5.05
C THR A 196 15.58 2.23 4.88
N LEU A 197 15.66 1.65 3.68
CA LEU A 197 15.17 0.30 3.43
C LEU A 197 16.17 -0.72 3.97
N ASP A 198 15.68 -1.75 4.65
CA ASP A 198 16.53 -2.87 5.08
C ASP A 198 17.14 -3.62 3.88
N THR A 199 18.42 -3.99 4.03
CA THR A 199 19.20 -4.59 2.94
C THR A 199 18.66 -5.95 2.51
N GLN A 200 18.16 -6.77 3.44
CA GLN A 200 17.61 -8.09 3.10
C GLN A 200 16.29 -7.97 2.33
N LEU A 201 15.47 -6.97 2.69
CA LEU A 201 14.24 -6.67 1.97
C LEU A 201 14.51 -6.19 0.53
N VAL A 202 15.51 -5.31 0.35
CA VAL A 202 15.93 -4.84 -0.97
C VAL A 202 16.47 -5.99 -1.81
N GLN A 203 17.39 -6.81 -1.27
CA GLN A 203 17.95 -7.96 -1.98
C GLN A 203 16.86 -8.95 -2.43
N MET A 204 15.86 -9.20 -1.57
CA MET A 204 14.71 -10.04 -1.92
C MET A 204 13.87 -9.40 -3.02
N ALA A 205 13.58 -8.11 -2.94
CA ALA A 205 12.80 -7.39 -3.95
C ALA A 205 13.51 -7.37 -5.32
N GLU A 206 14.82 -7.12 -5.34
CA GLU A 206 15.62 -7.22 -6.56
C GLU A 206 15.62 -8.65 -7.14
N SER A 207 15.71 -9.66 -6.28
CA SER A 207 15.63 -11.07 -6.70
C SER A 207 14.26 -11.38 -7.31
N MET A 208 13.18 -10.89 -6.70
CA MET A 208 11.83 -11.00 -7.24
C MET A 208 11.75 -10.35 -8.63
N ALA A 209 12.26 -9.13 -8.77
CA ALA A 209 12.18 -8.39 -10.01
C ALA A 209 13.01 -9.04 -11.15
N ARG A 210 14.24 -9.49 -10.85
CA ARG A 210 15.07 -10.30 -11.77
C ARG A 210 14.39 -11.58 -12.24
N CYS A 211 13.57 -12.19 -11.38
CA CYS A 211 12.78 -13.38 -11.70
C CYS A 211 11.46 -13.05 -12.43
N GLY A 212 11.25 -11.80 -12.86
CA GLY A 212 10.06 -11.37 -13.59
C GLY A 212 8.81 -11.28 -12.71
N TYR A 213 8.95 -10.93 -11.43
CA TYR A 213 7.82 -10.80 -10.53
C TYR A 213 6.76 -9.80 -11.06
N VAL A 214 5.51 -10.26 -11.09
CA VAL A 214 4.33 -9.43 -11.34
C VAL A 214 3.46 -9.47 -10.08
N GLY A 215 3.41 -8.35 -9.35
CA GLY A 215 2.75 -8.25 -8.06
C GLY A 215 1.43 -7.50 -8.10
N SER A 216 0.55 -7.81 -7.15
CA SER A 216 -0.79 -7.22 -7.01
C SER A 216 -0.81 -5.74 -6.58
N VAL A 217 0.35 -5.19 -6.21
CA VAL A 217 0.49 -3.76 -5.83
C VAL A 217 1.38 -3.03 -6.83
N CYS A 218 2.58 -3.54 -7.09
CA CYS A 218 3.57 -2.93 -7.96
C CYS A 218 3.58 -3.42 -9.41
N GLY A 219 2.60 -4.25 -9.81
CA GLY A 219 2.50 -4.81 -11.16
C GLY A 219 3.82 -5.41 -11.61
N CYS A 220 4.27 -5.05 -12.82
CA CYS A 220 5.56 -5.49 -13.35
C CYS A 220 6.70 -4.49 -13.14
N TRP A 221 6.51 -3.40 -12.40
CA TRP A 221 7.47 -2.28 -12.30
C TRP A 221 8.22 -2.22 -10.96
N LEU A 222 8.42 -3.37 -10.30
CA LEU A 222 9.16 -3.45 -9.04
C LEU A 222 10.60 -2.90 -9.17
N ASP A 223 11.28 -3.17 -10.30
CA ASP A 223 12.62 -2.61 -10.56
C ASP A 223 12.63 -1.08 -10.51
N LEU A 224 11.61 -0.45 -11.11
CA LEU A 224 11.49 1.01 -11.14
C LEU A 224 11.21 1.59 -9.74
N LEU A 225 10.43 0.89 -8.90
CA LEU A 225 10.21 1.30 -7.51
C LEU A 225 11.52 1.34 -6.72
N LEU A 226 12.39 0.35 -6.93
CA LEU A 226 13.69 0.28 -6.27
C LEU A 226 14.66 1.40 -6.69
N MET A 227 14.34 2.15 -7.75
CA MET A 227 15.10 3.35 -8.12
C MET A 227 14.70 4.58 -7.31
N ILE A 228 13.51 4.61 -6.69
CA ILE A 228 13.03 5.78 -5.93
C ILE A 228 13.98 6.18 -4.80
N PRO A 229 14.46 5.27 -3.93
CA PRO A 229 15.41 5.63 -2.87
C PRO A 229 16.71 6.24 -3.42
N VAL A 230 17.18 5.77 -4.58
CA VAL A 230 18.39 6.29 -5.23
C VAL A 230 18.18 7.72 -5.71
N ILE A 231 17.06 7.98 -6.41
CA ILE A 231 16.69 9.32 -6.90
C ILE A 231 16.47 10.28 -5.72
N PHE A 232 15.80 9.81 -4.68
CA PHE A 232 15.59 10.57 -3.45
C PHE A 232 16.92 10.97 -2.79
N GLY A 233 17.87 10.03 -2.71
CA GLY A 233 19.23 10.28 -2.21
C GLY A 233 19.94 11.38 -3.00
N ILE A 234 19.88 11.32 -4.34
CA ILE A 234 20.46 12.35 -5.22
C ILE A 234 19.86 13.74 -4.96
N GLY A 235 18.52 13.82 -4.92
CA GLY A 235 17.83 15.08 -4.67
C GLY A 235 18.21 15.68 -3.31
N ARG A 236 18.29 14.84 -2.28
CA ARG A 236 18.74 15.24 -0.94
C ARG A 236 20.19 15.71 -0.93
N SER A 237 21.10 14.97 -1.55
CA SER A 237 22.53 15.36 -1.63
C SER A 237 22.69 16.72 -2.29
N ARG A 238 21.96 17.00 -3.38
CA ARG A 238 22.00 18.32 -4.04
C ARG A 238 21.54 19.45 -3.13
N ILE A 239 20.44 19.26 -2.41
CA ILE A 239 19.91 20.24 -1.44
C ILE A 239 20.94 20.53 -0.33
N GLN A 240 21.61 19.50 0.18
CA GLN A 240 22.62 19.64 1.23
C GLN A 240 23.94 20.24 0.72
N GLN A 241 24.26 20.08 -0.58
CA GLN A 241 25.52 20.46 -1.22
C GLN A 241 25.63 21.93 -1.66
N HIS A 242 24.88 22.87 -1.05
CA HIS A 242 25.23 24.31 -1.12
C HIS A 242 26.64 24.65 -0.56
N THR A 243 27.39 23.65 -0.09
CA THR A 243 28.78 23.72 0.36
C THR A 243 29.62 22.57 -0.25
N THR A 244 30.29 22.84 -1.37
CA THR A 244 31.64 22.31 -1.72
C THR A 244 31.87 20.79 -1.89
N VAL A 245 31.01 20.05 -2.59
CA VAL A 245 31.47 18.78 -3.23
C VAL A 245 30.82 18.63 -4.61
N THR A 246 31.64 18.42 -5.63
CA THR A 246 31.23 18.06 -7.00
C THR A 246 30.40 16.79 -6.97
N PHE A 247 29.10 16.91 -7.22
CA PHE A 247 28.24 15.80 -7.60
C PHE A 247 28.92 15.01 -8.73
N ASP A 248 28.97 13.68 -8.61
CA ASP A 248 29.50 12.85 -9.67
C ASP A 248 28.55 12.95 -10.88
N GLN A 249 28.94 13.75 -11.88
CA GLN A 249 28.12 14.08 -13.05
C GLN A 249 27.71 12.83 -13.86
N THR A 250 28.20 11.65 -13.50
CA THR A 250 27.92 10.36 -14.14
C THR A 250 26.71 9.62 -13.59
N GLU A 251 26.21 9.93 -12.39
CA GLU A 251 25.10 9.16 -11.77
C GLU A 251 23.75 9.43 -12.43
N LEU A 252 23.46 10.70 -12.74
CA LEU A 252 22.18 11.11 -13.33
C LEU A 252 21.94 10.48 -14.73
N PRO A 253 22.90 10.55 -15.69
CA PRO A 253 22.73 9.92 -17.00
C PRO A 253 22.58 8.39 -16.91
N LEU A 254 23.23 7.75 -15.92
CA LEU A 254 23.11 6.30 -15.72
C LEU A 254 21.70 5.91 -15.29
N ILE A 255 21.13 6.62 -14.31
CA ILE A 255 19.76 6.39 -13.82
C ILE A 255 18.75 6.69 -14.91
N GLU A 256 18.90 7.80 -15.61
CA GLU A 256 18.04 8.14 -16.75
C GLU A 256 18.09 7.05 -17.82
N HIS A 257 19.28 6.58 -18.19
CA HIS A 257 19.45 5.49 -19.15
C HIS A 257 18.75 4.22 -18.67
N GLN A 258 18.89 3.84 -17.39
CA GLN A 258 18.21 2.67 -16.81
C GLN A 258 16.69 2.81 -16.88
N ILE A 259 16.13 3.97 -16.53
CA ILE A 259 14.68 4.19 -16.60
C ILE A 259 14.20 4.14 -18.04
N VAL A 260 14.85 4.83 -18.98
CA VAL A 260 14.44 4.89 -20.40
C VAL A 260 14.48 3.52 -21.07
N HIS A 261 15.49 2.70 -20.76
CA HIS A 261 15.65 1.38 -21.37
C HIS A 261 14.92 0.26 -20.64
N TRP A 262 14.32 0.56 -19.49
CA TRP A 262 13.47 -0.39 -18.79
C TRP A 262 12.33 -0.87 -19.69
N LYS A 263 11.99 -2.16 -19.57
CA LYS A 263 10.87 -2.78 -20.28
C LYS A 263 10.08 -3.66 -19.31
N PRO A 264 8.75 -3.70 -19.44
CA PRO A 264 7.91 -4.59 -18.64
C PRO A 264 8.26 -6.05 -18.93
N ASN A 265 8.00 -6.92 -17.96
CA ASN A 265 8.12 -8.37 -18.16
C ASN A 265 7.26 -8.77 -19.38
N PRO A 266 7.82 -9.48 -20.38
CA PRO A 266 7.08 -9.96 -21.54
C PRO A 266 5.86 -10.85 -21.22
N ALA A 267 5.85 -11.47 -20.04
CA ALA A 267 4.73 -12.29 -19.56
C ALA A 267 3.59 -11.48 -18.94
N ALA A 268 3.77 -10.17 -18.70
CA ALA A 268 2.72 -9.32 -18.17
C ALA A 268 1.60 -9.10 -19.21
N ALA A 269 0.36 -9.04 -18.73
CA ALA A 269 -0.77 -8.66 -19.58
C ALA A 269 -0.57 -7.25 -20.16
N LEU A 270 -1.19 -6.97 -21.30
CA LEU A 270 -1.00 -5.70 -22.03
C LEU A 270 -1.29 -4.49 -21.15
N ASP A 271 -2.40 -4.48 -20.41
CA ASP A 271 -2.78 -3.36 -19.54
C ASP A 271 -1.76 -3.15 -18.40
N VAL A 272 -1.22 -4.24 -17.85
CA VAL A 272 -0.18 -4.18 -16.80
C VAL A 272 1.13 -3.63 -17.38
N ALA A 273 1.49 -4.03 -18.59
CA ALA A 273 2.66 -3.52 -19.29
C ALA A 273 2.51 -2.03 -19.63
N LEU A 274 1.32 -1.59 -20.09
CA LEU A 274 1.01 -0.19 -20.33
C LEU A 274 1.08 0.64 -19.04
N ALA A 275 0.52 0.14 -17.94
CA ALA A 275 0.65 0.77 -16.62
C ALA A 275 2.13 0.88 -16.19
N GLY A 276 2.94 -0.14 -16.47
CA GLY A 276 4.39 -0.11 -16.26
C GLY A 276 5.07 1.00 -17.07
N TYR A 277 4.69 1.23 -18.33
CA TYR A 277 5.20 2.35 -19.12
C TYR A 277 4.75 3.71 -18.60
N VAL A 278 3.53 3.83 -18.09
CA VAL A 278 3.07 5.05 -17.39
C VAL A 278 3.96 5.31 -16.17
N PHE A 279 4.23 4.27 -15.37
CA PHE A 279 5.10 4.36 -14.21
C PHE A 279 6.54 4.73 -14.60
N GLN A 280 7.07 4.17 -15.69
CA GLN A 280 8.37 4.56 -16.25
C GLN A 280 8.45 6.05 -16.55
N GLN A 281 7.41 6.64 -17.17
CA GLN A 281 7.38 8.07 -17.43
C GLN A 281 7.26 8.89 -16.14
N ALA A 282 6.49 8.42 -15.15
CA ALA A 282 6.40 9.05 -13.85
C ALA A 282 7.76 9.07 -13.12
N MET A 283 8.55 8.01 -13.25
CA MET A 283 9.92 7.95 -12.71
C MET A 283 10.86 8.94 -13.37
N LEU A 284 10.73 9.19 -14.68
CA LEU A 284 11.48 10.26 -15.36
C LEU A 284 11.10 11.64 -14.83
N VAL A 285 9.80 11.91 -14.67
CA VAL A 285 9.33 13.16 -14.07
C VAL A 285 9.88 13.32 -12.65
N TYR A 286 9.84 12.25 -11.83
CA TYR A 286 10.39 12.27 -10.49
C TYR A 286 11.90 12.53 -10.50
N LEU A 287 12.66 11.88 -11.37
CA LEU A 287 14.10 12.11 -11.53
C LEU A 287 14.41 13.57 -11.82
N TYR A 288 13.78 14.14 -12.86
CA TYR A 288 14.06 15.51 -13.29
C TYR A 288 13.65 16.54 -12.25
N THR A 289 12.50 16.35 -11.61
CA THR A 289 12.02 17.24 -10.55
C THR A 289 12.86 17.14 -9.27
N ALA A 290 13.41 15.97 -8.96
CA ALA A 290 14.29 15.77 -7.80
C ALA A 290 15.66 16.44 -7.97
N VAL A 291 16.16 16.56 -9.21
CA VAL A 291 17.47 17.18 -9.48
C VAL A 291 17.41 18.68 -9.79
N GLU A 292 16.23 19.20 -10.08
CA GLU A 292 16.01 20.61 -10.42
C GLU A 292 16.07 21.50 -9.16
N GLU A 293 16.78 22.62 -9.23
CA GLU A 293 16.83 23.58 -8.13
C GLU A 293 15.47 24.30 -8.01
N PHE A 294 14.84 24.20 -6.84
CA PHE A 294 13.59 24.89 -6.58
C PHE A 294 13.83 26.39 -6.28
N PRO A 295 13.03 27.32 -6.84
CA PRO A 295 11.87 27.09 -7.69
C PRO A 295 12.25 26.79 -9.15
N ALA A 296 11.65 25.74 -9.71
CA ALA A 296 11.62 25.49 -11.13
C ALA A 296 10.88 26.67 -11.81
N GLY A 297 11.64 27.61 -12.36
CA GLY A 297 11.09 28.67 -13.18
C GLY A 297 10.46 28.10 -14.46
N PRO A 298 9.69 28.90 -15.22
CA PRO A 298 9.16 28.47 -16.52
C PRO A 298 10.22 28.01 -17.54
N ASN A 299 11.51 28.27 -17.27
CA ASN A 299 12.67 27.89 -18.08
C ASN A 299 13.56 26.84 -17.39
N GLY A 300 12.96 25.94 -16.61
CA GLY A 300 13.65 24.83 -15.98
C GLY A 300 14.49 23.99 -16.95
N LEU A 301 15.71 23.58 -16.54
CA LEU A 301 16.64 22.85 -17.42
C LEU A 301 16.01 21.58 -18.01
N TYR A 302 15.13 20.91 -17.26
CA TYR A 302 14.50 19.65 -17.65
C TYR A 302 13.02 19.81 -18.05
N ARG A 303 12.53 21.05 -18.25
CA ARG A 303 11.12 21.31 -18.53
C ARG A 303 10.60 20.56 -19.76
N GLU A 304 11.36 20.58 -20.86
CA GLU A 304 11.03 19.85 -22.09
C GLU A 304 10.98 18.33 -21.87
N ASN A 305 11.93 17.79 -21.09
CA ASN A 305 11.95 16.36 -20.74
C ASN A 305 10.73 15.96 -19.91
N ILE A 306 10.32 16.81 -18.95
CA ILE A 306 9.13 16.58 -18.13
C ILE A 306 7.87 16.59 -19.02
N ASP A 307 7.72 17.59 -19.89
CA ASP A 307 6.55 17.69 -20.78
C ASP A 307 6.48 16.50 -21.76
N LEU A 308 7.63 16.04 -22.28
CA LEU A 308 7.71 14.85 -23.11
C LEU A 308 7.31 13.58 -22.34
N ALA A 309 7.80 13.39 -21.12
CA ALA A 309 7.46 12.25 -20.29
C ALA A 309 5.95 12.22 -19.96
N VAL A 310 5.37 13.37 -19.60
CA VAL A 310 3.93 13.52 -19.37
C VAL A 310 3.13 13.20 -20.64
N GLY A 311 3.54 13.71 -21.80
CA GLY A 311 2.89 13.41 -23.08
C GLY A 311 2.88 11.92 -23.41
N ARG A 312 4.01 11.23 -23.19
CA ARG A 312 4.12 9.77 -23.38
C ARG A 312 3.27 8.98 -22.39
N ALA A 313 3.19 9.42 -21.14
CA ALA A 313 2.34 8.80 -20.12
C ALA A 313 0.87 8.88 -20.54
N ILE A 314 0.40 10.04 -20.99
CA ILE A 314 -0.96 10.25 -21.49
C ILE A 314 -1.25 9.37 -22.71
N GLN A 315 -0.28 9.23 -23.63
CA GLN A 315 -0.41 8.34 -24.79
C GLN A 315 -0.54 6.87 -24.38
N CYS A 316 0.19 6.42 -23.35
CA CYS A 316 0.06 5.06 -22.82
C CYS A 316 -1.29 4.86 -22.13
N LEU A 317 -1.73 5.82 -21.31
CA LEU A 317 -3.04 5.79 -20.67
C LEU A 317 -4.19 5.71 -21.69
N GLY A 318 -4.08 6.43 -22.81
CA GLY A 318 -5.08 6.37 -23.89
C GLY A 318 -5.18 5.02 -24.62
N GLN A 319 -4.25 4.10 -24.38
CA GLN A 319 -4.27 2.74 -24.93
C GLN A 319 -4.84 1.69 -23.96
N ILE A 320 -5.01 2.04 -22.69
CA ILE A 320 -5.60 1.14 -21.70
C ILE A 320 -7.10 1.05 -21.96
N ASP A 321 -7.63 -0.17 -22.06
CA ASP A 321 -9.05 -0.38 -22.32
C ASP A 321 -9.90 0.21 -21.18
N PRO A 322 -10.86 1.13 -21.46
CA PRO A 322 -11.79 1.62 -20.45
C PRO A 322 -12.58 0.51 -19.76
N ALA A 323 -12.80 -0.63 -20.42
CA ALA A 323 -13.46 -1.78 -19.81
C ALA A 323 -12.64 -2.38 -18.65
N SER A 324 -11.31 -2.34 -18.74
CA SER A 324 -10.40 -2.77 -17.67
C SER A 324 -10.51 -1.91 -16.41
N LEU A 325 -11.05 -0.68 -16.51
CA LEU A 325 -11.34 0.21 -15.38
C LEU A 325 -12.70 -0.08 -14.70
N THR A 326 -13.62 -0.76 -15.40
CA THR A 326 -15.00 -0.98 -14.93
C THR A 326 -15.24 -2.30 -14.21
N SER A 327 -14.30 -3.25 -14.27
CA SER A 327 -14.39 -4.53 -13.55
C SER A 327 -14.27 -4.42 -12.02
N GLN A 328 -14.03 -3.23 -11.47
CA GLN A 328 -13.79 -3.01 -10.03
C GLN A 328 -14.88 -2.17 -9.32
N TYR A 329 -16.00 -1.82 -9.98
CA TYR A 329 -17.08 -0.98 -9.41
C TYR A 329 -18.43 -1.67 -9.28
#